data_AF-A0AAX1QX27-F1
#
_entry.id   AF-A0AAX1QX27-F1
#
_cell.length_a   1.000
_cell.length_b   1.000
_cell.length_c   1.000
_cell.angle_alpha   90.00
_cell.angle_beta   90.00
_cell.angle_gamma   90.00
#
_symmetry.space_group_name_H-M   'P 1'
#
loop_
_entity.id
_entity.type
_entity.pdbx_description
1 polymer ?
#
loop_
_entity_poly.entity_id
_entity_poly.type
_entity_poly.pdbx_seq_one_letter_code
_entity_poly.pdbx_strand_id
1 'polypeptide(L)' 'MGDFIYYDNEPNIGINVYFVWGHRFFKNWPEFEQYLAVHYGSDPYQLVEITNENYNELLLKGVFHAM' A
#
# COMPACT_ATOMS: atom_id res chain seq x y z
N MET A 1 4.65 -5.93 16.05
CA MET A 1 4.72 -6.19 14.60
C MET A 1 3.75 -5.21 13.98
N GLY A 2 4.24 -4.26 13.18
CA GLY A 2 3.39 -3.28 12.51
C GLY A 2 2.74 -3.87 11.26
N ASP A 3 1.74 -3.19 10.72
CA ASP A 3 1.07 -3.61 9.49
C ASP A 3 1.97 -3.37 8.26
N PHE A 4 1.89 -4.27 7.27
CA PHE A 4 2.51 -4.08 5.97
C PHE A 4 1.52 -3.44 5.01
N ILE A 5 1.92 -2.31 4.44
CA ILE A 5 1.14 -1.56 3.46
C ILE A 5 1.91 -1.63 2.15
N TYR A 6 1.32 -2.31 1.17
CA TYR A 6 1.93 -2.49 -0.13
C TYR A 6 1.43 -1.39 -1.06
N TYR A 7 2.32 -0.74 -1.81
CA TYR A 7 1.91 0.31 -2.73
C TYR A 7 2.61 0.19 -4.08
N ASP A 8 1.88 0.48 -5.15
CA ASP A 8 2.40 0.60 -6.51
C ASP A 8 2.27 2.07 -6.92
N ASN A 9 3.41 2.75 -7.07
CA ASN A 9 3.46 4.18 -7.37
C ASN A 9 3.74 4.39 -8.86
N GLU A 10 2.71 4.82 -9.59
CA GLU A 10 2.79 5.15 -11.00
C GLU A 10 2.80 6.69 -11.14
N PRO A 11 3.96 7.34 -11.38
CA PRO A 11 4.12 8.80 -11.25
C PRO A 11 3.17 9.65 -12.11
N ASN A 12 2.62 9.08 -13.18
CA ASN A 12 1.70 9.75 -14.10
C ASN A 12 0.24 9.30 -13.96
N ILE A 13 -0.05 8.36 -13.06
CA ILE A 13 -1.37 7.75 -12.91
C ILE A 13 -1.87 7.95 -11.48
N GLY A 14 -1.09 7.55 -10.48
CA GLY A 14 -1.43 7.62 -9.07
C GLY A 14 -0.75 6.49 -8.28
N ILE A 15 -1.30 6.19 -7.11
CA ILE A 15 -0.73 5.19 -6.19
C ILE A 15 -1.82 4.18 -5.84
N ASN A 16 -1.64 2.93 -6.23
CA ASN A 16 -2.49 1.83 -5.80
C ASN A 16 -1.94 1.25 -4.50
N VAL A 17 -2.74 1.24 -3.44
CA VAL A 17 -2.30 0.80 -2.11
C VAL A 17 -3.16 -0.35 -1.62
N TYR A 18 -2.51 -1.37 -1.06
CA TYR A 18 -3.10 -2.57 -0.50
C TYR A 18 -2.79 -2.64 0.99
N PHE A 19 -3.84 -2.51 1.79
CA PHE A 19 -3.85 -2.68 3.24
C PHE A 19 -4.33 -4.08 3.60
N VAL A 20 -4.07 -4.49 4.84
CA VAL A 20 -4.55 -5.78 5.39
C VAL A 20 -6.08 -5.89 5.37
N TRP A 21 -6.78 -4.76 5.38
CA TRP A 21 -8.24 -4.65 5.45
C TRP A 21 -8.89 -4.17 4.14
N GLY A 22 -8.13 -4.03 3.05
CA GLY A 22 -8.68 -3.63 1.75
C GLY A 22 -7.67 -2.89 0.88
N HIS A 23 -8.10 -2.37 -0.26
CA HIS A 23 -7.26 -1.59 -1.17
C HIS A 23 -7.85 -0.20 -1.41
N ARG A 24 -6.99 0.77 -1.74
CA ARG A 24 -7.40 2.13 -2.08
C ARG A 24 -6.44 2.73 -3.09
N PHE A 25 -6.99 3.49 -4.02
CA PHE A 25 -6.23 4.33 -4.95
C PHE A 25 -6.10 5.75 -4.41
N PHE A 26 -4.91 6.35 -4.57
CA PHE A 26 -4.61 7.74 -4.25
C PHE A 26 -4.09 8.47 -5.48
N LYS A 27 -4.45 9.74 -5.65
CA LYS A 27 -4.03 10.52 -6.81
C LYS A 27 -2.56 10.93 -6.77
N ASN A 28 -1.99 11.06 -5.58
CA ASN A 28 -0.63 11.56 -5.38
C ASN A 28 -0.12 11.18 -3.98
N TRP A 29 1.20 11.30 -3.79
CA TRP A 29 1.88 10.93 -2.55
C TRP A 29 1.40 11.73 -1.33
N PRO A 30 1.21 13.06 -1.40
CA PRO A 30 0.66 13.82 -0.27
C PRO A 30 -0.71 13.33 0.22
N GLU A 31 -1.61 12.97 -0.69
CA GLU A 31 -2.94 12.43 -0.35
C GLU A 31 -2.81 11.09 0.39
N PHE A 32 -1.88 10.24 -0.05
CA PHE A 32 -1.56 8.98 0.61
C PHE A 32 -0.95 9.18 2.01
N GLU A 33 0.02 10.07 2.17
CA GLU A 33 0.65 10.36 3.46
C GLU A 33 -0.36 10.93 4.47
N GLN A 34 -1.22 11.84 4.03
CA GLN A 34 -2.29 12.37 4.89
C GLN A 34 -3.24 11.26 5.33
N TYR A 35 -3.55 10.32 4.44
CA TYR A 35 -4.39 9.16 4.78
C TYR A 35 -3.75 8.28 5.85
N LEU A 36 -2.46 7.96 5.70
CA LEU A 36 -1.72 7.18 6.70
C LEU A 36 -1.67 7.90 8.05
N ALA A 37 -1.42 9.20 8.06
CA ALA A 37 -1.38 9.99 9.29
C ALA A 37 -2.72 9.98 10.04
N VAL A 38 -3.86 9.96 9.32
CA VAL A 38 -5.19 9.89 9.94
C VAL A 38 -5.53 8.48 10.43
N HIS A 39 -5.16 7.44 9.68
CA HIS A 39 -5.56 6.06 9.97
C HIS A 39 -4.63 5.31 10.92
N TYR A 40 -3.33 5.53 10.81
CA TYR A 40 -2.32 4.89 11.65
C TYR A 40 -1.77 5.84 12.71
N GLY A 41 -1.75 7.16 12.50
CA GLY A 41 -1.27 8.10 13.52
C GLY A 41 0.16 7.80 13.96
N SER A 42 0.33 7.21 15.14
CA SER A 42 1.63 6.76 15.68
C SER A 42 1.80 5.23 15.71
N ASP A 43 0.82 4.48 15.21
CA ASP A 43 0.91 3.03 15.07
C ASP A 43 2.02 2.67 14.08
N PRO A 44 2.85 1.66 14.41
CA PRO A 44 3.94 1.25 13.53
C PRO A 44 3.37 0.57 12.28
N TYR A 45 3.83 1.00 11.11
CA TYR A 45 3.56 0.35 9.82
C TYR A 45 4.83 0.30 8.99
N GLN A 46 4.86 -0.58 8.00
CA GLN A 46 5.94 -0.69 7.02
C GLN A 46 5.37 -0.53 5.61
N LEU A 47 5.90 0.45 4.88
CA LEU A 47 5.61 0.62 3.46
C LEU A 47 6.48 -0.32 2.64
N VAL A 48 5.86 -1.04 1.71
CA VAL A 48 6.54 -1.94 0.78
C VAL A 48 6.12 -1.56 -0.63
N GLU A 49 7.07 -1.08 -1.42
CA GLU A 49 6.81 -0.81 -2.83
C GLU A 49 6.63 -2.12 -3.59
N ILE A 50 5.57 -2.21 -4.38
CA ILE A 50 5.32 -3.29 -5.32
C ILE A 50 6.19 -3.02 -6.52
N THR A 51 7.04 -3.99 -6.85
CA THR A 51 7.94 -3.95 -8.00
C THR A 51 7.76 -5.23 -8.78
N ASN A 52 8.22 -5.24 -10.04
CA ASN A 52 8.18 -6.46 -10.87
C ASN A 52 8.90 -7.65 -10.21
N GLU A 53 9.89 -7.39 -9.35
CA GLU A 53 10.67 -8.42 -8.67
C GLU A 53 9.89 -9.09 -7.52
N ASN A 54 9.11 -8.33 -6.76
CA ASN A 54 8.31 -8.88 -5.65
C ASN A 54 6.86 -9.22 -6.05
N TYR A 55 6.39 -8.76 -7.21
CA TYR A 55 5.00 -8.92 -7.66
C TYR A 55 4.52 -10.38 -7.58
N ASN A 56 5.29 -11.34 -8.10
CA ASN A 56 4.92 -12.75 -8.07
C ASN A 56 4.83 -13.29 -6.63
N GLU A 57 5.72 -12.86 -5.74
CA GLU A 57 5.68 -13.25 -4.34
C GLU A 57 4.45 -12.67 -3.63
N LEU A 58 4.16 -11.39 -3.87
CA LEU A 58 2.99 -10.71 -3.29
C LEU A 58 1.67 -11.30 -3.80
N LEU A 59 1.63 -11.71 -5.07
CA LEU A 59 0.49 -12.42 -5.66
C LEU A 59 0.26 -13.77 -4.97
N LEU A 60 1.32 -14.56 -4.76
CA LEU A 60 1.25 -15.84 -4.06
C LEU A 60 0.86 -15.67 -2.58
N LYS A 61 1.25 -14.55 -1.95
CA LYS A 61 0.84 -14.18 -0.60
C LYS A 61 -0.62 -13.71 -0.50
N GLY A 62 -1.31 -13.52 -1.62
CA GLY A 62 -2.70 -13.06 -1.65
C GLY A 62 -2.87 -11.58 -1.31
N VAL A 63 -1.82 -10.76 -1.41
CA VAL A 63 -1.86 -9.32 -1.08
C VAL A 63 -2.91 -8.58 -1.91
N PHE A 64 -3.07 -8.97 -3.17
CA PHE A 64 -4.04 -8.38 -4.10
C PHE A 64 -5.46 -8.95 -3.97
N HIS A 65 -5.65 -9.97 -3.13
CA HIS A 65 -6.91 -10.69 -2.96
C HIS A 65 -7.66 -10.29 -1.69
N ALA A 66 -7.33 -9.14 -1.07
CA ALA A 66 -8.08 -8.63 0.08
C ALA A 66 -9.59 -8.55 -0.26
N MET A 67 -10.34 -9.52 0.27
CA MET A 67 -11.79 -9.73 0.16
C MET A 67 -12.48 -9.24 1.42
#